data_AF-A0A3D4NXZ5-F1
#
_entry.id   AF-A0A3D4NXZ5-F1
#
_cell.length_a   1.000
_cell.length_b   1.000
_cell.length_c   1.000
_cell.angle_alpha   90.00
_cell.angle_beta   90.00
_cell.angle_gamma   90.00
#
_symmetry.space_group_name_H-M   'P 1'
#
loop_
_entity.id
_entity.type
_entity.pdbx_description
1 polymer ?
#
loop_
_entity_poly.entity_id
_entity_poly.type
_entity_poly.pdbx_seq_one_letter_code
_entity_poly.pdbx_strand_id
1 'polypeptide(L)'
;MLYWLLVPLREHVSFFNVFRYITVRTALAGITALFVSFVLGPWFIRMMRKHQIGQEIRPEGPKSHLAKKGTPSMGGILIIGSALLPTLLWGNLSNFYVWMGLITMVTFGAIGFWDDYLKVTRHRSLGLKGRTKFLFQLTLAGLIGLALVYIGVTDGFSLKVSFPFFKQWVPYLGWFYLPWIVIILVGSSNAV
;
A
#
# COMPACT_ATOMS: atom_id res chain seq x y z
N MET A 1 0.16 13.07 14.56
CA MET A 1 1.11 13.82 13.70
C MET A 1 2.18 14.43 14.59
N LEU A 2 3.44 13.98 14.47
CA LEU A 2 4.55 14.62 15.19
C LEU A 2 4.68 16.09 14.83
N TYR A 3 4.27 16.51 13.63
CA TYR A 3 4.20 17.93 13.25
C TYR A 3 3.39 18.79 14.24
N TRP A 4 2.21 18.36 14.68
CA TRP A 4 1.36 19.15 15.60
C TRP A 4 1.97 19.26 17.00
N LEU A 5 2.84 18.31 17.36
CA LEU A 5 3.58 18.33 18.62
C LEU A 5 4.88 19.14 18.49
N LEU A 6 5.68 18.88 17.46
CA LEU A 6 7.04 19.39 17.30
C LEU A 6 7.09 20.82 16.77
N VAL A 7 6.16 21.23 15.89
CA VAL A 7 6.20 22.58 15.31
C VAL A 7 5.92 23.68 16.33
N PRO A 8 5.00 23.54 17.30
CA PRO A 8 4.85 24.53 18.38
C PRO A 8 6.11 24.71 19.25
N LEU A 9 6.92 23.65 19.44
CA LEU A 9 8.17 23.73 20.20
C LEU A 9 9.23 24.64 19.54
N ARG A 10 9.02 25.08 18.29
CA ARG A 10 9.88 26.07 17.63
C ARG A 10 9.98 27.39 18.39
N GLU A 11 8.94 27.74 19.15
CA GLU A 11 8.89 28.97 19.94
C GLU A 11 9.89 28.93 21.09
N HIS A 12 10.33 27.73 21.47
CA HIS A 12 11.31 27.49 22.53
C HIS A 12 12.69 27.11 21.96
N VAL A 13 12.74 26.37 20.84
CA VAL A 13 14.01 25.95 20.19
C VAL A 13 13.89 26.03 18.67
N SER A 14 14.72 26.88 18.04
CA SER A 14 14.69 27.17 16.60
C SER A 14 14.87 25.93 15.69
N PHE A 15 15.55 24.90 16.17
CA PHE A 15 15.76 23.62 15.48
C PHE A 15 14.45 22.96 15.02
N PHE A 16 13.35 23.07 15.79
CA PHE A 16 12.09 22.41 15.43
C PHE A 16 11.40 23.00 14.20
N ASN A 17 11.84 24.16 13.70
CA ASN A 17 11.32 24.73 12.45
C ASN A 17 11.56 23.82 11.23
N VAL A 18 12.58 22.96 11.30
CA VAL A 18 12.95 22.01 10.23
C VAL A 18 11.82 21.00 9.93
N PHE A 19 10.95 20.70 10.90
CA PHE A 19 9.81 19.78 10.71
C PHE A 19 8.64 20.39 9.91
N ARG A 20 8.69 21.68 9.54
CA ARG A 20 7.71 22.28 8.61
C ARG A 20 7.94 21.85 7.17
N TYR A 21 9.17 21.56 6.78
CA TYR A 21 9.50 21.26 5.40
C TYR A 21 9.02 19.87 5.02
N ILE A 22 8.21 19.79 3.95
CA ILE A 22 7.67 18.51 3.47
C ILE A 22 8.78 17.55 3.06
N THR A 23 9.87 18.06 2.49
CA THR A 23 11.06 17.29 2.08
C THR A 23 11.72 16.58 3.25
N VAL A 24 11.91 17.30 4.37
CA VAL A 24 12.46 16.73 5.60
C VAL A 24 11.55 15.63 6.12
N ARG A 25 10.24 15.90 6.24
CA ARG A 25 9.28 14.90 6.76
C ARG A 25 9.26 13.65 5.89
N THR A 26 9.31 13.80 4.56
CA THR A 26 9.38 12.66 3.63
C THR A 26 10.67 11.87 3.81
N ALA A 27 11.82 12.54 3.95
CA ALA A 27 13.09 11.87 4.20
C ALA A 27 13.08 11.12 5.54
N LEU A 28 12.60 11.76 6.61
CA LEU A 28 12.45 11.13 7.93
C LEU A 28 11.48 9.96 7.89
N ALA A 29 10.38 10.04 7.13
CA ALA A 29 9.47 8.94 6.94
C ALA A 29 10.16 7.73 6.27
N GLY A 30 10.96 7.97 5.22
CA GLY A 30 11.74 6.92 4.56
C GLY A 30 12.78 6.29 5.48
N ILE A 31 13.55 7.11 6.22
CA ILE A 31 14.53 6.62 7.20
C ILE A 31 13.85 5.80 8.31
N THR A 32 12.71 6.29 8.82
CA THR A 32 11.93 5.57 9.84
C THR A 32 11.41 4.24 9.28
N ALA A 33 10.93 4.22 8.03
CA ALA A 33 10.46 2.99 7.38
C ALA A 33 11.57 1.94 7.27
N LEU A 34 12.76 2.38 6.83
CA LEU A 34 13.94 1.53 6.73
C LEU A 34 14.37 0.99 8.09
N PHE A 35 14.43 1.87 9.10
CA PHE A 35 14.77 1.49 10.47
C PHE A 35 13.79 0.46 11.04
N VAL A 36 12.48 0.69 10.90
CA VAL A 36 11.44 -0.24 11.33
C VAL A 36 11.59 -1.58 10.61
N SER A 37 11.84 -1.56 9.30
CA SER A 37 12.04 -2.78 8.50
C SER A 37 13.27 -3.58 8.95
N PHE A 38 14.39 -2.92 9.23
CA PHE A 38 15.62 -3.60 9.69
C PHE A 38 15.53 -4.12 11.11
N VAL A 39 14.86 -3.40 12.01
CA VAL A 39 14.71 -3.83 13.41
C VAL A 39 13.69 -4.97 13.51
N LEU A 40 12.52 -4.82 12.87
CA LEU A 40 11.46 -5.82 12.96
C LEU A 40 11.66 -6.99 12.00
N GLY A 41 12.40 -6.81 10.89
CA GLY A 41 12.60 -7.82 9.85
C GLY A 41 13.16 -9.14 10.38
N PRO A 42 14.30 -9.17 11.09
CA PRO A 42 14.87 -10.41 11.62
C PRO A 42 13.92 -11.12 12.59
N TRP A 43 13.22 -10.37 13.45
CA TRP A 43 12.23 -10.94 14.37
C TRP A 43 11.05 -11.54 13.60
N PHE A 44 10.53 -10.82 12.60
CA PHE A 44 9.41 -11.26 11.76
C PHE A 44 9.76 -12.52 10.96
N ILE A 45 10.97 -12.57 10.38
CA ILE A 45 11.46 -13.74 9.65
C ILE A 45 11.59 -14.96 10.58
N ARG A 46 12.11 -14.78 11.79
CA ARG A 46 12.19 -15.86 12.79
C ARG A 46 10.80 -16.36 13.19
N MET A 47 9.86 -15.45 13.42
CA MET A 47 8.47 -15.78 13.73
C MET A 47 7.81 -16.59 12.61
N MET A 48 7.97 -16.15 11.36
CA MET A 48 7.42 -16.86 10.19
C MET A 48 8.03 -18.26 10.02
N ARG A 49 9.35 -18.39 10.22
CA ARG A 49 10.04 -19.69 10.18
C ARG A 49 9.55 -20.63 11.29
N LYS A 50 9.32 -20.12 12.51
CA LYS A 50 8.80 -20.91 13.63
C LYS A 50 7.41 -21.48 13.36
N HIS A 51 6.55 -20.73 12.68
CA HIS A 51 5.19 -21.15 12.36
C HIS A 51 5.09 -21.99 11.07
N GLN A 52 6.22 -22.39 10.48
CA GLN A 52 6.29 -23.19 9.24
C GLN A 52 5.45 -22.59 8.10
N ILE A 53 5.37 -21.25 8.03
CA ILE A 53 4.71 -20.49 6.96
C ILE A 53 5.63 -20.47 5.73
N GLY A 54 6.08 -21.65 5.31
CA GLY A 54 6.88 -21.89 4.12
C GLY A 54 5.98 -22.34 2.98
N GLN A 55 6.23 -21.85 1.76
CA GLN A 55 5.43 -22.25 0.60
C GLN A 55 5.56 -23.76 0.35
N GLU A 56 4.43 -24.47 0.31
CA GLU A 56 4.35 -25.81 -0.27
C GLU A 56 4.37 -25.69 -1.79
N ILE A 57 5.43 -26.23 -2.39
CA ILE A 57 5.67 -26.14 -3.83
C ILE A 57 4.86 -27.24 -4.51
N ARG A 58 4.15 -26.89 -5.61
CA ARG A 58 3.51 -27.88 -6.47
C ARG A 58 4.54 -28.88 -6.99
N PRO A 59 4.27 -30.21 -6.95
CA PRO A 59 5.17 -31.22 -7.47
C PRO A 59 5.41 -31.10 -8.99
N GLU A 60 4.55 -30.39 -9.73
CA GLU A 60 4.62 -30.26 -11.19
C GLU A 60 5.41 -29.03 -11.69
N GLY A 61 6.16 -28.35 -10.83
CA GLY A 61 6.97 -27.17 -11.19
C GLY A 61 8.40 -27.50 -11.66
N PRO A 62 9.08 -26.60 -12.43
CA PRO A 62 10.47 -26.78 -12.82
C PRO A 62 11.41 -26.95 -11.61
N LYS A 63 12.45 -27.78 -11.73
CA LYS A 63 13.38 -28.11 -10.62
C LYS A 63 14.04 -26.89 -9.95
N SER A 64 14.15 -25.76 -10.63
CA SER A 64 14.63 -24.48 -10.08
C SER A 64 13.71 -23.87 -9.01
N HIS A 65 12.41 -24.19 -9.04
CA HIS A 65 11.45 -23.72 -8.02
C HIS A 65 11.58 -24.47 -6.68
N LEU A 66 12.22 -25.64 -6.65
CA LEU A 66 12.48 -26.41 -5.43
C LEU A 66 13.42 -25.71 -4.45
N ALA A 67 14.29 -24.80 -4.94
CA ALA A 67 15.21 -24.02 -4.10
C ALA A 67 14.51 -22.93 -3.25
N LYS A 68 13.25 -22.58 -3.56
CA LYS A 68 12.45 -21.60 -2.79
C LYS A 68 11.69 -22.23 -1.62
N LYS A 69 11.85 -23.54 -1.39
CA LYS A 69 11.17 -24.29 -0.33
C LYS A 69 11.57 -23.72 1.04
N GLY A 70 10.58 -23.26 1.81
CA GLY A 70 10.81 -22.72 3.15
C GLY A 70 11.14 -21.22 3.22
N THR A 71 11.08 -20.49 2.10
CA THR A 71 11.11 -19.01 2.15
C THR A 71 9.78 -18.52 2.74
N PRO A 72 9.80 -17.70 3.82
CA PRO A 72 8.57 -17.25 4.47
C PRO A 72 7.68 -16.47 3.50
N SER A 73 6.45 -16.93 3.31
CA SER A 73 5.41 -16.19 2.58
C SER A 73 4.88 -15.09 3.50
N MET A 74 4.38 -13.96 2.98
CA MET A 74 3.84 -12.79 3.72
C MET A 74 4.80 -11.67 4.15
N GLY A 75 5.95 -11.50 3.49
CA GLY A 75 6.81 -10.32 3.69
C GLY A 75 6.10 -8.97 3.47
N GLY A 76 5.00 -8.95 2.70
CA GLY A 76 4.18 -7.77 2.48
C GLY A 76 3.61 -7.15 3.76
N ILE A 77 3.34 -7.93 4.82
CA ILE A 77 2.86 -7.38 6.11
C ILE A 77 3.92 -6.49 6.73
N LEU A 78 5.18 -6.93 6.71
CA LEU A 78 6.30 -6.16 7.22
C LEU A 78 6.45 -4.86 6.43
N ILE A 79 6.33 -4.91 5.11
CA ILE A 79 6.42 -3.72 4.24
C ILE A 79 5.27 -2.75 4.53
N ILE A 80 4.03 -3.22 4.57
CA ILE A 80 2.85 -2.39 4.88
C ILE A 80 3.00 -1.77 6.27
N GLY A 81 3.39 -2.54 7.29
CA GLY A 81 3.61 -2.03 8.64
C GLY A 81 4.74 -1.00 8.70
N SER A 82 5.84 -1.25 7.99
CA SER A 82 7.00 -0.36 7.92
C SER A 82 6.69 0.93 7.14
N ALA A 83 5.73 0.93 6.22
CA ALA A 83 5.27 2.14 5.52
C ALA A 83 4.17 2.89 6.29
N LEU A 84 3.27 2.17 6.97
CA LEU A 84 2.13 2.73 7.68
C LEU A 84 2.55 3.54 8.91
N LEU A 85 3.46 3.00 9.74
CA LEU A 85 3.93 3.68 10.94
C LEU A 85 4.55 5.07 10.63
N PRO A 86 5.55 5.20 9.73
CA PRO A 86 6.11 6.49 9.38
C PRO A 86 5.11 7.43 8.73
N THR A 87 4.18 6.92 7.93
CA THR A 87 3.13 7.76 7.31
C THR A 87 2.21 8.37 8.36
N LEU A 88 1.85 7.62 9.41
CA LEU A 88 1.06 8.15 10.52
C LEU A 88 1.84 9.14 11.42
N LEU A 89 3.15 8.93 11.56
CA LEU A 89 4.01 9.79 12.36
C LEU A 89 4.29 11.13 11.67
N TRP A 90 4.71 11.08 10.40
CA TRP A 90 5.27 12.21 9.64
C TRP A 90 4.32 12.79 8.59
N GLY A 91 3.34 12.02 8.11
CA GLY A 91 2.40 12.44 7.08
C GLY A 91 1.39 13.47 7.58
N ASN A 92 0.80 14.23 6.66
CA ASN A 92 -0.28 15.17 7.00
C ASN A 92 -1.63 14.43 7.05
N LEU A 93 -2.09 14.04 8.24
CA LEU A 93 -3.35 13.30 8.41
C LEU A 93 -4.61 14.16 8.23
N SER A 94 -4.48 15.48 8.13
CA SER A 94 -5.59 16.34 7.70
C SER A 94 -5.81 16.27 6.17
N ASN A 95 -4.86 15.69 5.43
CA ASN A 95 -4.97 15.55 3.99
C ASN A 95 -5.74 14.28 3.62
N PHE A 96 -6.88 14.45 2.97
CA PHE A 96 -7.72 13.37 2.47
C PHE A 96 -6.95 12.38 1.57
N TYR A 97 -6.02 12.85 0.75
CA TYR A 97 -5.23 12.01 -0.15
C TYR A 97 -4.31 11.03 0.58
N VAL A 98 -3.81 11.40 1.77
CA VAL A 98 -3.01 10.51 2.61
C VAL A 98 -3.87 9.33 3.09
N TRP A 99 -5.10 9.61 3.51
CA TRP A 99 -6.05 8.58 3.91
C TRP A 99 -6.45 7.67 2.76
N MET A 100 -6.70 8.22 1.58
CA MET A 100 -7.00 7.40 0.40
C MET A 100 -5.86 6.45 0.04
N GLY A 101 -4.62 6.92 0.09
CA GLY A 101 -3.45 6.07 -0.11
C GLY A 101 -3.32 4.97 0.95
N LEU A 102 -3.47 5.34 2.23
CA LEU A 102 -3.41 4.39 3.35
C LEU A 102 -4.51 3.33 3.29
N ILE A 103 -5.76 3.73 3.05
CA ILE A 103 -6.89 2.81 2.92
C ILE A 103 -6.66 1.87 1.74
N THR A 104 -6.23 2.38 0.60
CA THR A 104 -5.92 1.55 -0.58
C THR A 104 -4.83 0.53 -0.26
N MET A 105 -3.71 0.97 0.33
CA MET A 105 -2.59 0.10 0.68
C MET A 105 -3.00 -0.99 1.69
N VAL A 106 -3.72 -0.62 2.75
CA VAL A 106 -4.12 -1.56 3.81
C VAL A 106 -5.17 -2.54 3.30
N THR A 107 -6.17 -2.09 2.55
CA THR A 107 -7.27 -2.96 2.10
C THR A 107 -6.84 -3.93 1.00
N PHE A 108 -6.06 -3.48 0.00
CA PHE A 108 -5.46 -4.39 -0.99
C PHE A 108 -4.42 -5.31 -0.35
N GLY A 109 -3.63 -4.78 0.58
CA GLY A 109 -2.71 -5.56 1.40
C GLY A 109 -3.42 -6.66 2.20
N ALA A 110 -4.60 -6.38 2.76
CA ALA A 110 -5.41 -7.35 3.48
C ALA A 110 -5.95 -8.45 2.57
N ILE A 111 -6.36 -8.13 1.33
CA ILE A 111 -6.73 -9.15 0.33
C ILE A 111 -5.54 -10.06 0.02
N GLY A 112 -4.36 -9.48 -0.20
CA GLY A 112 -3.13 -10.24 -0.45
C GLY A 112 -2.75 -11.12 0.74
N PHE A 113 -2.84 -10.59 1.95
CA PHE A 113 -2.61 -11.34 3.18
C PHE A 113 -3.61 -12.50 3.33
N TRP A 114 -4.90 -12.27 3.08
CA TRP A 114 -5.92 -13.30 3.15
C TRP A 114 -5.68 -14.42 2.13
N ASP A 115 -5.24 -14.08 0.92
CA ASP A 115 -4.85 -15.05 -0.11
C ASP A 115 -3.67 -15.92 0.35
N ASP A 116 -2.61 -15.29 0.87
CA ASP A 116 -1.43 -16.00 1.37
C ASP A 116 -1.69 -16.80 2.64
N TYR A 117 -2.55 -16.29 3.52
CA TYR A 117 -2.96 -16.99 4.75
C TYR A 117 -3.73 -18.27 4.42
N LEU A 118 -4.61 -18.22 3.42
CA LEU A 118 -5.33 -19.41 2.97
C LEU A 118 -4.40 -20.44 2.32
N LYS A 119 -3.39 -20.03 1.56
CA LYS A 119 -2.40 -20.96 0.97
C LYS A 119 -1.65 -21.73 2.05
N VAL A 120 -1.23 -21.00 3.09
CA VAL A 120 -0.49 -21.57 4.22
C VAL A 120 -1.38 -22.48 5.05
N THR A 121 -2.54 -22.00 5.50
CA THR A 121 -3.44 -22.77 6.38
C THR A 121 -3.99 -24.03 5.69
N ARG A 122 -4.20 -23.98 4.37
CA ARG A 122 -4.76 -25.11 3.62
C ARG A 122 -3.72 -26.07 3.05
N HIS A 123 -2.42 -25.83 3.25
CA HIS A 123 -1.36 -26.67 2.68
C HIS A 123 -1.58 -26.94 1.18
N ARG A 124 -1.95 -25.87 0.45
CA ARG A 124 -2.27 -25.93 -0.98
C ARG A 124 -1.74 -24.68 -1.64
N SER A 125 -1.22 -24.84 -2.85
CA SER A 125 -0.76 -23.72 -3.68
C SER A 125 -1.88 -22.76 -4.10
N LEU A 126 -3.14 -23.18 -3.97
CA LEU A 126 -4.32 -22.42 -4.34
C LEU A 126 -4.84 -21.66 -3.11
N GLY A 127 -4.81 -20.33 -3.17
CA GLY A 127 -5.36 -19.46 -2.14
C GLY A 127 -6.85 -19.18 -2.35
N LEU A 128 -7.21 -17.90 -2.38
CA LEU A 128 -8.54 -17.44 -2.73
C LEU A 128 -8.97 -17.93 -4.12
N LYS A 129 -10.25 -18.26 -4.27
CA LYS A 129 -10.83 -18.45 -5.62
C LYS A 129 -10.63 -17.15 -6.41
N GLY A 130 -10.05 -17.23 -7.60
CA GLY A 130 -9.73 -16.06 -8.42
C GLY A 130 -10.93 -15.12 -8.62
N ARG A 131 -12.13 -15.68 -8.82
CA ARG A 131 -13.38 -14.91 -8.91
C ARG A 131 -13.68 -14.10 -7.63
N THR A 132 -13.46 -14.70 -6.46
CA THR A 132 -13.69 -14.05 -5.17
C THR A 132 -12.66 -12.96 -4.91
N LYS A 133 -11.37 -13.24 -5.19
CA LYS A 133 -10.28 -12.24 -5.07
C LYS A 133 -10.55 -11.04 -5.98
N PHE A 134 -10.90 -11.30 -7.23
CA PHE A 134 -11.22 -10.27 -8.20
C PHE A 134 -12.45 -9.45 -7.80
N LEU A 135 -13.51 -10.10 -7.29
CA LEU A 135 -14.69 -9.40 -6.80
C LEU A 135 -14.34 -8.43 -5.66
N PHE A 136 -13.54 -8.86 -4.68
CA PHE A 136 -13.10 -7.98 -3.60
C PHE A 136 -12.24 -6.82 -4.10
N GLN A 137 -11.29 -7.07 -5.00
CA GLN A 137 -10.49 -6.01 -5.62
C GLN A 137 -11.37 -5.01 -6.38
N LEU A 138 -12.35 -5.50 -7.13
CA LEU A 138 -13.28 -4.67 -7.90
C LEU A 138 -14.17 -3.82 -6.97
N THR A 139 -14.72 -4.41 -5.92
CA THR A 139 -15.54 -3.69 -4.93
C THR A 139 -14.73 -2.60 -4.23
N LEU A 140 -13.52 -2.92 -3.75
CA LEU A 140 -12.66 -1.92 -3.09
C LEU A 140 -12.23 -0.81 -4.04
N ALA A 141 -11.75 -1.17 -5.24
CA ALA A 141 -11.37 -0.20 -6.26
C ALA A 141 -12.55 0.69 -6.65
N GLY A 142 -13.75 0.12 -6.74
CA GLY A 142 -15.00 0.84 -7.03
C GLY A 142 -15.35 1.83 -5.93
N LEU A 143 -15.26 1.44 -4.65
CA LEU A 143 -15.51 2.33 -3.52
C LEU A 143 -14.48 3.48 -3.44
N ILE A 144 -13.20 3.16 -3.62
CA ILE A 144 -12.11 4.14 -3.65
C ILE A 144 -12.29 5.11 -4.83
N GLY A 145 -12.59 4.56 -6.01
CA GLY A 145 -12.85 5.35 -7.21
C GLY A 145 -14.08 6.23 -7.07
N LEU A 146 -15.16 5.74 -6.47
CA LEU A 146 -16.38 6.52 -6.22
C LEU A 146 -16.09 7.71 -5.30
N ALA A 147 -15.33 7.50 -4.23
CA ALA A 147 -14.95 8.58 -3.32
C ALA A 147 -14.11 9.66 -4.04
N LEU A 148 -13.16 9.25 -4.89
CA LEU A 148 -12.34 10.19 -5.67
C LEU A 148 -13.16 10.95 -6.71
N VAL A 149 -14.05 10.27 -7.43
CA VAL A 149 -14.91 10.90 -8.44
C VAL A 149 -15.89 11.87 -7.80
N TYR A 150 -16.50 11.48 -6.67
CA TYR A 150 -17.40 12.35 -5.91
C TYR A 150 -16.71 13.67 -5.52
N ILE A 151 -15.51 13.59 -4.95
CA ILE A 151 -14.72 14.76 -4.58
C ILE A 151 -14.29 15.56 -5.81
N GLY A 152 -14.03 14.89 -6.93
CA GLY A 152 -13.69 15.56 -8.17
C GLY A 152 -14.84 16.33 -8.80
N VAL A 153 -16.08 15.90 -8.59
CA VAL A 153 -17.27 16.66 -9.00
C VAL A 153 -17.49 17.88 -8.10
N THR A 154 -17.08 17.83 -6.83
CA THR A 154 -17.14 18.96 -5.89
C THR A 154 -15.87 19.83 -5.90
N ASP A 155 -15.15 19.90 -7.03
CA ASP A 155 -13.91 20.67 -7.25
C ASP A 155 -12.72 20.35 -6.32
N GLY A 156 -12.76 19.22 -5.61
CA GLY A 156 -11.66 18.79 -4.75
C GLY A 156 -10.57 17.99 -5.45
N PHE A 157 -10.85 17.41 -6.63
CA PHE A 157 -9.96 16.53 -7.40
C PHE A 157 -10.12 16.71 -8.92
N SER A 158 -9.04 16.63 -9.69
CA SER A 158 -9.14 16.79 -11.16
C SER A 158 -9.54 15.48 -11.84
N LEU A 159 -10.71 15.46 -12.48
CA LEU A 159 -11.18 14.34 -13.31
C LEU A 159 -10.67 14.41 -14.76
N LYS A 160 -9.53 15.09 -14.96
CA LYS A 160 -8.86 15.22 -16.25
C LYS A 160 -7.71 14.22 -16.34
N VAL A 161 -7.53 13.61 -17.50
CA VAL A 161 -6.41 12.70 -17.76
C VAL A 161 -5.33 13.46 -18.52
N SER A 162 -4.14 13.56 -17.93
CA SER A 162 -3.01 14.26 -18.55
C SER A 162 -2.14 13.29 -19.34
N PHE A 163 -1.82 13.64 -20.59
CA PHE A 163 -0.87 12.88 -21.41
C PHE A 163 0.52 13.51 -21.31
N PRO A 164 1.55 12.77 -20.85
CA PRO A 164 2.89 13.33 -20.61
C PRO A 164 3.51 14.01 -21.84
N PHE A 165 3.26 13.46 -23.04
CA PHE A 165 3.80 13.96 -24.30
C PHE A 165 2.95 15.10 -24.92
N PHE A 166 1.67 15.18 -24.55
CA PHE A 166 0.72 16.13 -25.14
C PHE A 166 0.11 17.02 -24.06
N LYS A 167 0.82 18.09 -23.68
CA LYS A 167 0.42 18.99 -22.58
C LYS A 167 -0.93 19.69 -22.78
N GLN A 168 -1.38 19.87 -24.02
CA GLN A 168 -2.65 20.54 -24.34
C GLN A 168 -3.82 19.56 -24.47
N TRP A 169 -3.56 18.28 -24.66
CA TRP A 169 -4.59 17.25 -24.74
C TRP A 169 -4.85 16.69 -23.35
N VAL A 170 -5.88 17.22 -22.69
CA VAL A 170 -6.24 16.84 -21.32
C VAL A 170 -7.75 16.54 -21.24
N PRO A 171 -8.20 15.39 -21.76
CA PRO A 171 -9.62 15.04 -21.77
C PRO A 171 -10.19 14.96 -20.36
N TYR A 172 -11.38 15.54 -20.19
CA TYR A 172 -12.18 15.45 -18.96
C TYR A 172 -13.11 14.23 -19.06
N LEU A 173 -12.97 13.28 -18.13
CA LEU A 173 -13.77 12.05 -18.16
C LEU A 173 -15.02 12.11 -17.28
N GLY A 174 -15.08 13.02 -16.29
CA GLY A 174 -16.19 13.08 -15.34
C GLY A 174 -16.43 11.72 -14.66
N TRP A 175 -17.65 11.19 -14.76
CA TRP A 175 -18.00 9.87 -14.22
C TRP A 175 -17.29 8.69 -14.88
N PHE A 176 -16.85 8.81 -16.15
CA PHE A 176 -16.04 7.77 -16.80
C PHE A 176 -14.65 7.64 -16.19
N TYR A 177 -14.25 8.57 -15.31
CA TYR A 177 -13.03 8.44 -14.52
C TYR A 177 -13.14 7.28 -13.49
N LEU A 178 -14.35 6.87 -13.10
CA LEU A 178 -14.57 5.75 -12.19
C LEU A 178 -14.07 4.41 -12.77
N PRO A 179 -14.57 3.92 -13.94
CA PRO A 179 -14.04 2.70 -14.53
C PRO A 179 -12.55 2.81 -14.86
N TRP A 180 -12.06 4.01 -15.18
CA TRP A 180 -10.63 4.26 -15.38
C TRP A 180 -9.79 3.98 -14.13
N ILE A 181 -10.17 4.51 -12.96
CA ILE A 181 -9.50 4.22 -11.68
C ILE A 181 -9.57 2.73 -11.36
N VAL A 182 -10.72 2.09 -11.55
CA VAL A 182 -10.92 0.68 -11.22
C VAL A 182 -9.98 -0.21 -12.05
N ILE A 183 -9.89 0.05 -13.35
CA ILE A 183 -8.97 -0.68 -14.24
C ILE A 183 -7.52 -0.52 -13.78
N ILE A 184 -7.11 0.71 -13.43
CA ILE A 184 -5.73 0.97 -12.98
C ILE A 184 -5.45 0.25 -11.65
N LEU A 185 -6.30 0.41 -10.63
CA LEU A 185 -6.06 -0.18 -9.31
C LEU A 185 -6.04 -1.71 -9.36
N VAL A 186 -7.05 -2.31 -9.99
CA VAL A 186 -7.15 -3.78 -10.10
C VAL A 186 -6.06 -4.32 -11.05
N GLY A 187 -5.79 -3.63 -12.16
CA GLY A 187 -4.75 -3.99 -13.11
C GLY A 187 -3.36 -3.96 -12.49
N SER A 188 -2.99 -2.85 -11.87
CA SER A 188 -1.70 -2.71 -11.17
C SER A 188 -1.54 -3.72 -10.03
N SER A 189 -2.58 -3.98 -9.24
CA SER A 189 -2.49 -4.95 -8.13
C SER A 189 -2.29 -6.40 -8.60
N ASN A 190 -2.76 -6.77 -9.78
CA ASN A 190 -2.60 -8.11 -10.33
C ASN A 190 -1.35 -8.26 -11.22
N ALA A 191 -0.79 -7.14 -11.69
CA ALA A 191 0.43 -7.12 -12.49
C ALA A 191 1.72 -7.23 -11.64
N VAL A 192 1.69 -6.73 -10.41
CA VAL A 192 2.77 -6.84 -9.41
C VAL A 192 2.70 -8.19 -8.70
#